data_AF-A0A9E2LTA0-F1
#
_entry.id   AF-A0A9E2LTA0-F1
#
_cell.length_a   1.000
_cell.length_b   1.000
_cell.length_c   1.000
_cell.angle_alpha   90.00
_cell.angle_beta   90.00
_cell.angle_gamma   90.00
#
_symmetry.space_group_name_H-M   'P 1'
#
loop_
_entity.id
_entity.type
_entity.pdbx_description
1 polymer ?
#
loop_
_entity_poly.entity_id
_entity_poly.type
_entity_poly.pdbx_seq_one_letter_code
_entity_poly.pdbx_strand_id
1 'polypeptide(L)'
;MYSKHKLGIAGLEAAFRRIAATRMAGLPISHPRLTVESVGFRLWEGKWLGVLVTPWAVNLVLLPGDDTEFEKLAVDRRQTWRFPSGDFDFMGGDEEECGAYQFCSLLSPIPEAETTDQEAARALAEEVLAKLFVDPDEEVVMMPAREDTPRRSLLSGRLSRRGFLSGGLLAARD
;
A
#
# COMPACT_ATOMS: atom_id res chain seq x y z
N MET A 1 -19.62 -17.27 17.96
CA MET A 1 -19.48 -16.44 16.76
C MET A 1 -18.02 -16.51 16.32
N TYR A 2 -17.69 -17.42 15.40
CA TYR A 2 -16.35 -17.47 14.81
C TYR A 2 -16.25 -16.31 13.79
N SER A 3 -15.69 -15.20 14.26
CA SER A 3 -15.20 -14.01 13.58
C SER A 3 -15.10 -14.07 12.05
N LYS A 4 -16.04 -13.47 11.30
CA LYS A 4 -15.92 -13.35 9.83
C LYS A 4 -14.62 -12.66 9.41
N HIS A 5 -14.06 -11.81 10.27
CA HIS A 5 -12.77 -11.16 10.04
C HIS A 5 -11.58 -12.11 9.95
N LYS A 6 -11.54 -13.21 10.73
CA LYS A 6 -10.49 -14.22 10.59
C LYS A 6 -10.57 -14.92 9.23
N LEU A 7 -11.80 -15.11 8.73
CA LEU A 7 -12.00 -15.62 7.37
C LEU A 7 -11.58 -14.59 6.31
N GLY A 8 -11.87 -13.30 6.52
CA GLY A 8 -11.48 -12.24 5.59
C GLY A 8 -9.96 -12.10 5.43
N ILE A 9 -9.21 -12.09 6.54
CA ILE A 9 -7.74 -11.99 6.51
C ILE A 9 -7.11 -13.25 5.90
N ALA A 10 -7.56 -14.44 6.31
CA ALA A 10 -7.09 -15.69 5.72
C ALA A 10 -7.45 -15.80 4.23
N GLY A 11 -8.62 -15.31 3.83
CA GLY A 11 -9.06 -15.21 2.44
C GLY A 11 -8.18 -14.27 1.63
N LEU A 12 -7.77 -13.14 2.21
CA LEU A 12 -6.87 -12.19 1.56
C LEU A 12 -5.51 -12.85 1.27
N GLU A 13 -4.93 -13.55 2.26
CA GLU A 13 -3.70 -14.31 2.03
C GLU A 13 -3.89 -15.39 0.97
N ALA A 14 -4.99 -16.13 1.00
CA ALA A 14 -5.28 -17.18 0.03
C ALA A 14 -5.37 -16.62 -1.41
N ALA A 15 -6.12 -15.53 -1.60
CA ALA A 15 -6.23 -14.85 -2.88
C ALA A 15 -4.86 -14.40 -3.42
N PHE A 16 -4.06 -13.76 -2.58
CA PHE A 16 -2.75 -13.26 -3.01
C PHE A 16 -1.71 -14.38 -3.20
N ARG A 17 -1.78 -15.48 -2.44
CA ARG A 17 -0.99 -16.69 -2.72
C ARG A 17 -1.33 -17.28 -4.08
N ARG A 18 -2.62 -17.34 -4.44
CA ARG A 18 -3.05 -17.75 -5.78
C ARG A 18 -2.51 -16.80 -6.84
N ILE A 19 -2.61 -15.49 -6.64
CA ILE A 19 -2.07 -14.47 -7.59
C ILE A 19 -0.56 -14.65 -7.77
N ALA A 20 0.18 -14.88 -6.67
CA ALA A 20 1.61 -15.14 -6.70
C ALA A 20 1.96 -16.40 -7.50
N ALA A 21 1.18 -17.47 -7.35
CA ALA A 21 1.36 -18.73 -8.08
C ALA A 21 0.88 -18.70 -9.54
N THR A 22 0.17 -17.64 -9.96
CA THR A 22 -0.44 -17.54 -11.30
C THR A 22 0.02 -16.30 -12.03
N ARG A 23 -0.71 -15.19 -11.90
CA ARG A 23 -0.52 -13.94 -12.66
C ARG A 23 0.85 -13.31 -12.44
N MET A 24 1.42 -13.49 -11.25
CA MET A 24 2.70 -12.90 -10.85
C MET A 24 3.85 -13.92 -10.83
N ALA A 25 3.60 -15.17 -11.22
CA ALA A 25 4.60 -16.21 -11.25
C ALA A 25 5.64 -15.91 -12.34
N GLY A 26 6.93 -15.94 -11.95
CA GLY A 26 8.04 -15.73 -12.89
C GLY A 26 8.23 -14.30 -13.39
N LEU A 27 7.46 -13.32 -12.89
CA LEU A 27 7.69 -11.93 -13.25
C LEU A 27 8.98 -11.39 -12.59
N PRO A 28 9.80 -10.58 -13.28
CA PRO A 28 11.05 -10.04 -12.73
C PRO A 28 10.88 -9.17 -11.48
N ILE A 29 9.69 -8.65 -11.26
CA ILE A 29 9.35 -7.82 -10.08
C ILE A 29 9.09 -8.65 -8.82
N SER A 30 8.98 -9.98 -8.93
CA SER A 30 8.71 -10.85 -7.79
C SER A 30 10.01 -11.21 -7.07
N HIS A 31 10.12 -10.79 -5.81
CA HIS A 31 11.24 -11.11 -4.93
C HIS A 31 11.14 -12.56 -4.43
N PRO A 32 12.08 -13.46 -4.77
CA PRO A 32 11.93 -14.90 -4.57
C PRO A 32 12.01 -15.34 -3.09
N ARG A 33 12.56 -14.49 -2.22
CA ARG A 33 12.66 -14.76 -0.77
C ARG A 33 11.46 -14.27 0.03
N LEU A 34 10.50 -13.63 -0.64
CA LEU A 34 9.29 -13.12 0.01
C LEU A 34 8.10 -14.00 -0.34
N THR A 35 7.18 -14.05 0.61
CA THR A 35 5.92 -14.78 0.51
C THR A 35 4.77 -13.89 0.93
N VAL A 36 3.56 -14.31 0.58
CA VAL A 36 2.35 -13.57 0.95
C VAL A 36 2.06 -13.74 2.44
N GLU A 37 1.99 -12.61 3.14
CA GLU A 37 1.74 -12.55 4.58
C GLU A 37 0.91 -11.30 4.95
N SER A 38 -0.11 -11.51 5.78
CA SER A 38 -0.90 -10.45 6.41
C SER A 38 -0.29 -10.09 7.78
N VAL A 39 0.08 -8.83 7.96
CA VAL A 39 0.82 -8.34 9.13
C VAL A 39 0.01 -7.28 9.87
N GLY A 40 -0.10 -7.44 11.19
CA GLY A 40 -0.59 -6.41 12.11
C GLY A 40 -2.06 -5.99 11.94
N PHE A 41 -2.91 -6.86 11.39
CA PHE A 41 -4.32 -6.55 11.18
C PHE A 41 -5.04 -6.25 12.51
N ARG A 42 -5.67 -5.08 12.59
CA ARG A 42 -6.42 -4.60 13.77
C ARG A 42 -7.69 -3.87 13.36
N LEU A 43 -8.65 -3.81 14.27
CA LEU A 43 -9.89 -3.06 14.05
C LEU A 43 -9.62 -1.55 14.15
N TRP A 44 -10.00 -0.82 13.13
CA TRP A 44 -9.89 0.64 13.03
C TRP A 44 -11.13 1.19 12.32
N GLU A 45 -11.88 2.09 12.98
CA GLU A 45 -13.14 2.65 12.46
C GLU A 45 -14.13 1.61 11.91
N GLY A 46 -14.28 0.49 12.64
CA GLY A 46 -15.14 -0.61 12.25
C GLY A 46 -14.63 -1.45 11.06
N LYS A 47 -13.40 -1.24 10.59
CA LYS A 47 -12.78 -1.96 9.47
C LYS A 47 -11.50 -2.64 9.93
N TRP A 48 -11.09 -3.69 9.22
CA TRP A 48 -9.83 -4.36 9.53
C TRP A 48 -8.71 -3.74 8.71
N LEU A 49 -7.79 -3.06 9.39
CA LEU A 49 -6.63 -2.40 8.80
C LEU A 49 -5.38 -3.20 9.11
N GLY A 50 -4.56 -3.48 8.11
CA GLY A 50 -3.26 -4.11 8.27
C GLY A 50 -2.40 -3.94 7.04
N VAL A 51 -1.24 -4.59 7.02
CA VAL A 51 -0.33 -4.57 5.87
C VAL A 51 -0.30 -5.95 5.23
N LEU A 52 -0.36 -5.98 3.91
CA LEU A 52 -0.18 -7.17 3.10
C LEU A 52 1.20 -7.11 2.43
N VAL A 53 2.07 -8.03 2.84
CA VAL A 53 3.35 -8.29 2.18
C VAL A 53 3.11 -9.28 1.06
N THR A 54 3.64 -8.99 -0.12
CA THR A 54 3.66 -9.89 -1.28
C THR A 54 5.07 -9.91 -1.88
N PRO A 55 5.40 -10.87 -2.75
CA PRO A 55 6.70 -10.88 -3.43
C PRO A 55 7.01 -9.61 -4.23
N TRP A 56 6.01 -8.86 -4.69
CA TRP A 56 6.21 -7.71 -5.58
C TRP A 56 5.90 -6.35 -4.94
N ALA A 57 5.13 -6.33 -3.84
CA ALA A 57 4.69 -5.09 -3.21
C ALA A 57 4.34 -5.26 -1.73
N VAL A 58 4.46 -4.17 -0.97
CA VAL A 58 3.91 -4.01 0.38
C VAL A 58 2.73 -3.04 0.30
N ASN A 59 1.56 -3.48 0.75
CA ASN A 59 0.32 -2.71 0.64
C ASN A 59 -0.31 -2.49 2.02
N LEU A 60 -0.77 -1.27 2.29
CA LEU A 60 -1.73 -1.04 3.36
C LEU A 60 -3.10 -1.51 2.88
N VAL A 61 -3.82 -2.29 3.67
CA VAL A 61 -5.08 -2.92 3.27
C VAL A 61 -6.16 -2.69 4.30
N LEU A 62 -7.36 -2.38 3.81
CA LEU A 62 -8.61 -2.33 4.55
C LEU A 62 -9.53 -3.45 4.08
N LEU A 63 -10.05 -4.20 5.04
CA LEU A 63 -11.07 -5.22 4.86
C LEU A 63 -12.38 -4.81 5.56
N PRO A 64 -13.55 -5.27 5.08
CA PRO A 64 -14.83 -5.06 5.75
C PRO A 64 -14.79 -5.56 7.19
N GLY A 65 -15.34 -4.78 8.12
CA GLY A 65 -15.66 -5.28 9.46
C GLY A 65 -17.02 -5.97 9.51
N ASP A 66 -17.36 -6.50 10.68
CA ASP A 66 -18.54 -7.34 10.85
C ASP A 66 -19.87 -6.55 10.68
N ASP A 67 -19.89 -5.27 11.07
CA ASP A 67 -21.09 -4.42 11.14
C ASP A 67 -20.91 -3.05 10.47
N THR A 68 -20.04 -2.94 9.47
CA THR A 68 -19.72 -1.65 8.83
C THR A 68 -19.97 -1.71 7.33
N GLU A 69 -20.62 -0.67 6.79
CA GLU A 69 -20.74 -0.50 5.35
C GLU A 69 -19.35 -0.35 4.75
N PHE A 70 -19.00 -1.28 3.86
CA PHE A 70 -17.73 -1.28 3.15
C PHE A 70 -17.98 -1.05 1.67
N GLU A 71 -17.47 0.05 1.15
CA GLU A 71 -17.69 0.41 -0.25
C GLU A 71 -16.78 -0.42 -1.16
N LYS A 72 -17.42 -1.19 -2.06
CA LYS A 72 -16.73 -1.82 -3.19
C LYS A 72 -16.42 -0.74 -4.23
N LEU A 73 -15.17 -0.30 -4.28
CA LEU A 73 -14.73 0.73 -5.22
C LEU A 73 -14.61 0.16 -6.64
N ALA A 74 -15.08 0.91 -7.63
CA ALA A 74 -14.77 0.65 -9.03
C ALA A 74 -13.28 0.87 -9.32
N VAL A 75 -12.76 0.24 -10.38
CA VAL A 75 -11.33 0.26 -10.74
C VAL A 75 -10.78 1.67 -10.98
N ASP A 76 -11.61 2.59 -11.48
CA ASP A 76 -11.27 3.98 -11.75
C ASP A 76 -11.51 4.93 -10.56
N ARG A 77 -12.03 4.41 -9.45
CA ARG A 77 -12.33 5.18 -8.25
C ARG A 77 -11.30 4.96 -7.16
N ARG A 78 -11.00 6.02 -6.42
CA ARG A 78 -10.18 5.98 -5.22
C ARG A 78 -10.97 6.50 -4.02
N GLN A 79 -10.67 5.99 -2.84
CA GLN A 79 -11.20 6.49 -1.57
C GLN A 79 -10.05 6.97 -0.69
N THR A 80 -10.11 8.21 -0.24
CA THR A 80 -9.12 8.78 0.67
C THR A 80 -9.50 8.47 2.10
N TRP A 81 -8.60 7.83 2.86
CA TRP A 81 -8.71 7.61 4.29
C TRP A 81 -7.74 8.52 5.03
N ARG A 82 -8.20 9.10 6.15
CA ARG A 82 -7.39 10.00 6.97
C ARG A 82 -6.82 9.25 8.16
N PHE A 83 -5.52 9.36 8.34
CA PHE A 83 -4.80 8.85 9.50
C PHE A 83 -4.06 10.01 10.19
N PRO A 84 -3.64 9.86 11.44
CA PRO A 84 -2.79 10.86 12.11
C PRO A 84 -1.56 11.23 11.29
N SER A 85 -0.96 10.27 10.59
CA SER A 85 0.21 10.52 9.73
C SER A 85 -0.11 11.23 8.41
N GLY A 86 -1.40 11.43 8.07
CA GLY A 86 -1.86 12.08 6.84
C GLY A 86 -2.95 11.32 6.08
N ASP A 87 -3.26 11.83 4.88
CA ASP A 87 -4.30 11.31 4.00
C ASP A 87 -3.72 10.28 3.00
N PHE A 88 -4.37 9.14 2.84
CA PHE A 88 -3.94 8.05 1.95
C PHE A 88 -5.04 7.68 0.96
N ASP A 89 -4.69 7.60 -0.33
CA ASP A 89 -5.60 7.18 -1.38
C ASP A 89 -5.58 5.66 -1.57
N PHE A 90 -6.73 5.04 -1.33
CA PHE A 90 -6.95 3.61 -1.51
C PHE A 90 -7.66 3.32 -2.83
N MET A 91 -7.27 2.22 -3.47
CA MET A 91 -7.91 1.63 -4.64
C MET A 91 -8.74 0.42 -4.21
N GLY A 92 -9.78 0.09 -4.99
CA GLY A 92 -10.58 -1.12 -4.77
C GLY A 92 -9.92 -2.37 -5.32
N GLY A 93 -10.07 -3.47 -4.61
CA GLY A 93 -9.85 -4.82 -5.10
C GLY A 93 -11.04 -5.71 -4.75
N ASP A 94 -11.19 -6.80 -5.48
CA ASP A 94 -12.24 -7.79 -5.25
C ASP A 94 -11.70 -9.16 -5.66
N GLU A 95 -11.62 -10.06 -4.71
CA GLU A 95 -11.17 -11.44 -4.95
C GLU A 95 -12.17 -12.40 -4.31
N GLU A 96 -12.36 -13.57 -4.91
CA GLU A 96 -13.39 -14.53 -4.49
C GLU A 96 -13.26 -14.96 -3.03
N GLU A 97 -12.04 -15.06 -2.51
CA GLU A 97 -11.75 -15.57 -1.17
C GLU A 97 -11.97 -14.55 -0.05
N CYS A 98 -11.79 -13.25 -0.31
CA CYS A 98 -11.93 -12.20 0.70
C CYS A 98 -13.03 -11.17 0.40
N GLY A 99 -13.61 -11.23 -0.79
CA GLY A 99 -14.57 -10.25 -1.29
C GLY A 99 -13.89 -8.90 -1.60
N ALA A 100 -14.67 -7.83 -1.43
CA ALA A 100 -14.19 -6.48 -1.65
C ALA A 100 -13.20 -6.06 -0.57
N TYR A 101 -12.07 -5.49 -0.98
CA TYR A 101 -11.07 -4.88 -0.12
C TYR A 101 -10.61 -3.57 -0.73
N GLN A 102 -9.89 -2.78 0.07
CA GLN A 102 -9.28 -1.55 -0.38
C GLN A 102 -7.80 -1.59 -0.05
N PHE A 103 -6.94 -1.09 -0.93
CA PHE A 103 -5.50 -1.10 -0.69
C PHE A 103 -4.80 0.17 -1.19
N CYS A 104 -3.71 0.51 -0.50
CA CYS A 104 -2.78 1.57 -0.88
C CYS A 104 -1.38 0.94 -0.99
N SER A 105 -0.76 1.02 -2.17
CA SER A 105 0.60 0.50 -2.36
C SER A 105 1.59 1.42 -1.65
N LEU A 106 2.28 0.89 -0.64
CA LEU A 106 3.28 1.62 0.13
C LEU A 106 4.66 1.53 -0.53
N LEU A 107 4.98 0.34 -1.05
CA LEU A 107 6.27 0.06 -1.68
C LEU A 107 6.09 -0.89 -2.86
N SER A 108 6.52 -0.45 -4.04
CA SER A 108 6.54 -1.24 -5.27
C SER A 108 7.49 -0.62 -6.31
N PRO A 109 8.41 -1.38 -6.91
CA PRO A 109 8.80 -2.73 -6.53
C PRO A 109 9.54 -2.75 -5.18
N ILE A 110 9.59 -3.92 -4.53
CA ILE A 110 10.33 -4.10 -3.28
C ILE A 110 11.84 -4.07 -3.58
N PRO A 111 12.63 -3.15 -2.99
CA PRO A 111 14.07 -3.11 -3.19
C PRO A 111 14.73 -4.29 -2.46
N GLU A 112 15.46 -5.14 -3.19
CA GLU A 112 16.21 -6.26 -2.58
C GLU A 112 17.18 -5.81 -1.49
N ALA A 113 17.68 -4.58 -1.58
CA ALA A 113 18.60 -3.97 -0.63
C ALA A 113 17.94 -3.61 0.71
N GLU A 114 16.66 -3.24 0.70
CA GLU A 114 15.92 -2.81 1.89
C GLU A 114 15.13 -3.96 2.51
N THR A 115 14.69 -4.92 1.70
CA THR A 115 13.89 -6.07 2.16
C THR A 115 14.59 -7.37 1.78
N THR A 116 15.56 -7.75 2.61
CA THR A 116 16.39 -8.92 2.35
C THR A 116 15.60 -10.22 2.52
N ASP A 117 14.68 -10.31 3.47
CA ASP A 117 13.92 -11.53 3.74
C ASP A 117 12.53 -11.21 4.29
N GLN A 118 11.79 -12.28 4.61
CA GLN A 118 10.45 -12.17 5.16
C GLN A 118 10.43 -11.43 6.51
N GLU A 119 11.49 -11.55 7.32
CA GLU A 119 11.56 -10.90 8.62
C GLU A 119 11.74 -9.39 8.45
N ALA A 120 12.61 -8.96 7.53
CA ALA A 120 12.75 -7.55 7.15
C ALA A 120 11.43 -6.98 6.60
N ALA A 121 10.71 -7.74 5.78
CA ALA A 121 9.41 -7.32 5.23
C ALA A 121 8.36 -7.15 6.33
N ARG A 122 8.33 -8.06 7.32
CA ARG A 122 7.45 -7.97 8.49
C ARG A 122 7.80 -6.77 9.36
N ALA A 123 9.08 -6.54 9.64
CA ALA A 123 9.53 -5.39 10.42
C ALA A 123 9.13 -4.07 9.75
N LEU A 124 9.31 -3.95 8.43
CA LEU A 124 8.85 -2.79 7.66
C LEU A 124 7.33 -2.61 7.77
N ALA A 125 6.56 -3.69 7.64
CA ALA A 125 5.10 -3.65 7.76
C ALA A 125 4.63 -3.18 9.15
N GLU A 126 5.27 -3.67 10.21
CA GLU A 126 5.00 -3.25 11.60
C GLU A 126 5.39 -1.78 11.83
N GLU A 127 6.54 -1.34 11.29
CA GLU A 127 6.98 0.05 11.38
C GLU A 127 6.02 1.01 10.67
N VAL A 128 5.54 0.65 9.48
CA VAL A 128 4.53 1.44 8.77
C VAL A 128 3.24 1.55 9.60
N LEU A 129 2.76 0.44 10.16
CA LEU A 129 1.57 0.47 11.01
C LEU A 129 1.76 1.30 12.27
N ALA A 130 2.96 1.32 12.87
CA ALA A 130 3.25 2.18 14.00
C ALA A 130 3.22 3.66 13.59
N LYS A 131 3.91 4.01 12.50
CA LYS A 131 4.02 5.39 12.00
C LYS A 131 2.69 5.96 11.49
N LEU A 132 1.80 5.12 10.95
CA LEU A 132 0.49 5.52 10.44
C LEU A 132 -0.36 6.27 11.50
N PHE A 133 -0.12 5.99 12.78
CA PHE A 133 -0.90 6.55 13.90
C PHE A 133 -0.13 7.57 14.75
N VAL A 134 1.04 7.99 14.30
CA VAL A 134 1.80 9.08 14.90
C VAL A 134 1.60 10.34 14.05
N ASP A 135 1.42 11.48 14.70
CA ASP A 135 1.29 12.77 14.01
C ASP A 135 2.66 13.15 13.39
N PRO A 136 2.72 13.62 12.13
CA PRO A 136 3.98 14.01 11.50
C PRO A 136 4.69 15.16 12.22
N ASP A 137 3.97 16.00 12.97
CA ASP A 137 4.57 17.08 13.79
C ASP A 137 5.16 16.57 15.11
N GLU A 138 4.90 15.31 15.48
CA GLU A 138 5.44 14.64 16.67
C GLU A 138 6.71 13.84 16.34
N GLU A 139 7.49 14.30 15.35
CA GLU A 139 8.70 13.64 14.87
C GLU A 139 9.62 13.26 16.03
N VAL A 140 9.65 11.95 16.29
CA VAL A 140 10.70 11.26 17.03
C VAL A 140 12.03 11.65 16.39
N VAL A 141 12.84 12.36 17.16
CA VAL A 141 14.20 12.79 16.81
C VAL A 141 15.03 11.57 16.42
N MET A 142 15.09 11.26 15.12
CA MET A 142 16.03 10.31 14.54
C MET A 142 17.04 11.11 13.72
N MET A 143 18.28 11.13 14.21
CA MET A 143 19.39 11.87 13.60
C MET A 143 19.61 11.52 12.12
N PRO A 144 20.09 12.48 11.30
CA PRO A 144 20.22 12.32 9.86
C PRO A 144 21.43 11.44 9.50
N ALA A 145 21.22 10.40 8.69
CA ALA A 145 22.31 9.82 7.91
C ALA A 145 22.61 10.74 6.72
N ARG A 146 23.80 11.34 6.72
CA ARG A 146 24.29 12.33 5.75
C ARG A 146 24.60 11.71 4.37
N GLU A 147 23.94 12.27 3.34
CA GLU A 147 24.33 12.73 1.97
C GLU A 147 25.50 12.03 1.21
N ASP A 148 25.44 11.74 -0.10
CA ASP A 148 25.45 12.72 -1.21
C ASP A 148 25.24 12.05 -2.61
N THR A 149 24.27 12.49 -3.43
CA THR A 149 24.40 12.94 -4.85
C THR A 149 23.03 13.26 -5.49
N PRO A 150 22.94 14.20 -6.46
CA PRO A 150 21.76 15.02 -6.67
C PRO A 150 20.73 14.36 -7.59
N ARG A 151 19.48 14.29 -7.15
CA ARG A 151 18.33 14.25 -8.06
C ARG A 151 17.56 15.55 -7.93
N ARG A 152 17.47 16.25 -9.05
CA ARG A 152 16.74 17.51 -9.23
C ARG A 152 15.41 17.49 -8.46
N SER A 153 15.31 18.43 -7.53
CA SER A 153 14.07 18.94 -6.97
C SER A 153 13.05 19.24 -8.07
N LEU A 154 11.88 18.62 -7.98
CA LEU A 154 10.66 19.06 -8.66
C LEU A 154 9.41 18.71 -7.85
N LEU A 155 9.37 18.95 -6.53
CA LEU A 155 8.10 18.97 -5.80
C LEU A 155 8.10 20.07 -4.74
N SER A 156 8.46 21.28 -5.15
CA SER A 156 7.85 22.47 -4.54
C SER A 156 6.61 22.79 -5.37
N GLY A 157 5.47 22.27 -4.92
CA GLY A 157 4.23 22.40 -5.65
C GLY A 157 3.06 21.83 -4.87
N ARG A 158 2.42 22.68 -4.07
CA ARG A 158 1.04 22.51 -3.60
C ARG A 158 0.21 21.84 -4.69
N LEU A 159 -0.24 20.61 -4.46
CA LEU A 159 -1.17 19.94 -5.37
C LEU A 159 -2.58 20.48 -5.14
N SER A 160 -2.83 21.72 -5.60
CA SER A 160 -4.17 22.18 -5.93
C SER A 160 -4.39 21.98 -7.43
N ARG A 161 -5.38 21.14 -7.75
CA ARG A 161 -5.73 20.72 -9.10
C ARG A 161 -6.37 21.89 -9.86
N ARG A 162 -5.70 22.42 -10.89
CA ARG A 162 -6.37 23.10 -12.01
C ARG A 162 -5.48 23.15 -13.26
N GLY A 163 -5.89 22.40 -14.28
CA GLY A 163 -5.80 22.82 -15.68
C GLY A 163 -4.60 22.32 -16.48
N PHE A 164 -4.68 21.09 -16.99
CA PHE A 164 -3.93 20.67 -18.18
C PHE A 164 -4.92 20.21 -19.26
N LEU A 165 -5.16 21.09 -20.26
CA LEU A 165 -5.64 20.78 -21.61
C LEU A 165 -5.10 21.90 -22.49
N SER A 166 -4.02 21.70 -23.25
CA SER A 166 -3.99 21.59 -24.73
C SER A 166 -2.48 21.69 -25.06
N GLY A 167 -1.80 20.83 -25.84
CA GLY A 167 -2.13 20.27 -27.14
C GLY A 167 -1.23 20.95 -28.20
N GLY A 168 -0.30 20.20 -28.83
CA GLY A 168 0.20 20.53 -30.18
C GLY A 168 1.65 21.05 -30.36
N LEU A 169 2.61 20.12 -30.33
CA LEU A 169 3.59 19.78 -31.39
C LEU A 169 4.19 20.84 -32.37
N LEU A 170 5.53 20.77 -32.50
CA LEU A 170 6.43 20.91 -33.67
C LEU A 170 7.24 22.20 -33.96
N ALA A 171 8.52 21.92 -34.26
CA ALA A 171 9.68 22.75 -34.53
C ALA A 171 9.78 23.38 -35.94
N ALA A 172 10.64 24.40 -36.07
CA ALA A 172 11.72 24.56 -37.07
C ALA A 172 12.53 25.83 -36.71
N ARG A 173 13.80 25.74 -36.30
CA ARG A 173 15.03 25.97 -37.10
C ARG A 173 14.92 27.11 -38.14
N ASP A 174 15.70 28.17 -37.93
CA ASP A 174 16.92 28.42 -38.70
C ASP A 174 18.04 28.86 -37.75
#